data_AF-A0A7C2N7S0-F1
#
_entry.id   AF-A0A7C2N7S0-F1
#
_cell.length_a   1.000
_cell.length_b   1.000
_cell.length_c   1.000
_cell.angle_alpha   90.00
_cell.angle_beta   90.00
_cell.angle_gamma   90.00
#
_symmetry.space_group_name_H-M   'P 1'
#
loop_
_entity.id
_entity.type
_entity.pdbx_description
1 polymer ?
#
loop_
_entity_poly.entity_id
_entity_poly.type
_entity_poly.pdbx_seq_one_letter_code
_entity_poly.pdbx_strand_id
1 'polypeptide(L)'
;MRVDDIGSFPLPKGITRDWVEQNLGTKEYEEMVQRAFLMKAKFLDAPNYPQFRDMIRMFIEPIKAFQEEPYLISRNKAVIPELEYVERIKAESVRVCITGPFELYYREFGGVIYEDVLLNIAESVKRFVENASKYENVVCISIDEPSLGIAPDLQPDDELLQKALEYSIPQDVQIHLHEPLYYEKILETSIDVIGIECARKPENMDFIDPESVASAEKKLRIGVARSDIDGIIAEFNAMYGVNAWGNEKLISLAIQEVEPVERIAERIRMAKERFGELLAYVGPDCGLFSFPSQELAVQLLENVRRAVDKG
;
A
#
# COMPACT_ATOMS: atom_id res chain seq x y z
N MET A 1 -14.86 8.18 -6.09
CA MET A 1 -13.42 8.06 -5.85
C MET A 1 -13.12 8.35 -4.38
N ARG A 2 -12.39 7.48 -3.69
CA ARG A 2 -11.92 7.64 -2.30
C ARG A 2 -10.45 8.06 -2.26
N VAL A 3 -10.03 8.75 -1.21
CA VAL A 3 -8.62 9.05 -0.92
C VAL A 3 -8.05 8.02 0.03
N ASP A 4 -7.00 7.31 -0.38
CA ASP A 4 -6.31 6.29 0.39
C ASP A 4 -4.81 6.55 0.56
N ASP A 5 -4.16 5.66 1.29
CA ASP A 5 -2.72 5.54 1.33
C ASP A 5 -2.31 4.06 1.30
N ILE A 6 -1.03 3.79 1.00
CA ILE A 6 -0.54 2.42 0.82
C ILE A 6 -0.40 1.66 2.15
N GLY A 7 -0.04 2.31 3.26
CA GLY A 7 0.23 1.62 4.52
C GLY A 7 1.31 2.28 5.34
N SER A 8 2.56 2.03 4.95
CA SER A 8 3.72 2.36 5.78
C SER A 8 3.84 3.86 6.07
N PHE A 9 4.23 4.18 7.31
CA PHE A 9 4.30 5.54 7.82
C PHE A 9 5.56 5.72 8.69
N PRO A 10 6.15 6.93 8.77
CA PRO A 10 7.37 7.13 9.55
C PRO A 10 7.19 6.77 11.01
N LEU A 11 8.21 6.12 11.58
CA LEU A 11 8.29 5.88 13.01
C LEU A 11 8.34 7.21 13.76
N PRO A 12 7.73 7.31 14.96
CA PRO A 12 7.92 8.48 15.80
C PRO A 12 9.40 8.69 16.12
N LYS A 13 9.77 9.95 16.34
CA LYS A 13 11.14 10.34 16.64
C LYS A 13 11.71 9.55 17.82
N GLY A 14 12.85 8.90 17.59
CA GLY A 14 13.55 8.11 18.61
C GLY A 14 13.07 6.66 18.73
N ILE A 15 12.04 6.24 17.99
CA ILE A 15 11.60 4.84 17.91
C ILE A 15 12.32 4.15 16.76
N THR A 16 12.80 2.94 17.01
CA THR A 16 13.45 2.08 16.02
C THR A 16 12.58 0.87 15.70
N ARG A 17 12.86 0.21 14.56
CA ARG A 17 12.21 -1.07 14.23
C ARG A 17 12.46 -2.14 15.30
N ASP A 18 13.66 -2.20 15.87
CA ASP A 18 13.97 -3.15 16.96
C ASP A 18 13.09 -2.91 18.20
N TRP A 19 12.82 -1.65 18.53
CA TRP A 19 11.90 -1.32 19.61
C TRP A 19 10.49 -1.81 19.28
N VAL A 20 10.02 -1.60 18.04
CA VAL A 20 8.70 -2.09 17.58
C VAL A 20 8.58 -3.59 17.76
N GLU A 21 9.53 -4.38 17.25
CA GLU A 21 9.47 -5.84 17.32
C GLU A 21 9.46 -6.37 18.77
N GLN A 22 10.14 -5.68 19.70
CA GLN A 22 10.15 -6.05 21.12
C GLN A 22 8.89 -5.65 21.88
N ASN A 23 8.11 -4.70 21.36
CA ASN A 23 6.99 -4.09 22.06
C ASN A 23 5.63 -4.34 21.39
N LEU A 24 5.54 -5.25 20.42
CA LEU A 24 4.30 -5.49 19.67
C LEU A 24 3.08 -5.71 20.56
N GLY A 25 3.21 -6.43 21.68
CA GLY A 25 2.11 -6.72 22.59
C GLY A 25 1.87 -5.69 23.70
N THR A 26 2.59 -4.56 23.71
CA THR A 26 2.50 -3.56 24.78
C THR A 26 1.46 -2.49 24.48
N LYS A 27 0.97 -1.85 25.55
CA LYS A 27 0.03 -0.73 25.42
C LYS A 27 0.68 0.48 24.75
N GLU A 28 1.98 0.67 24.96
CA GLU A 28 2.74 1.76 24.35
C GLU A 28 2.79 1.63 22.81
N TYR A 29 2.96 0.42 22.28
CA TYR A 29 2.91 0.16 20.84
C TYR A 29 1.49 0.34 20.29
N GLU A 30 0.48 -0.21 20.97
CA GLU A 30 -0.93 -0.03 20.60
C GLU A 30 -1.30 1.45 20.48
N GLU A 31 -1.01 2.26 21.50
CA GLU A 31 -1.31 3.70 21.47
C GLU A 31 -0.52 4.44 20.39
N MET A 32 0.69 3.99 20.07
CA MET A 32 1.50 4.56 18.99
C MET A 32 0.88 4.29 17.62
N VAL A 33 0.42 3.06 17.37
CA VAL A 33 -0.33 2.68 16.17
C VAL A 33 -1.59 3.52 16.02
N GLN A 34 -2.38 3.62 17.10
CA GLN A 34 -3.62 4.40 17.14
C GLN A 34 -3.38 5.89 16.86
N ARG A 35 -2.36 6.50 17.48
CA ARG A 35 -2.04 7.92 17.24
C ARG A 35 -1.65 8.18 15.79
N ALA A 36 -0.78 7.35 15.22
CA ALA A 36 -0.37 7.51 13.82
C ALA A 36 -1.53 7.27 12.85
N PHE A 37 -2.36 6.27 13.10
CA PHE A 37 -3.59 6.05 12.34
C PHE A 37 -4.50 7.29 12.36
N LEU A 38 -4.75 7.88 13.53
CA LEU A 38 -5.57 9.09 13.67
C LEU A 38 -4.94 10.31 12.99
N MET A 39 -3.61 10.39 12.86
CA MET A 39 -2.97 11.45 12.07
C MET A 39 -3.31 11.32 10.59
N LYS A 40 -3.28 10.09 10.06
CA LYS A 40 -3.60 9.78 8.66
C LYS A 40 -5.10 9.96 8.36
N ALA A 41 -5.96 9.45 9.24
CA ALA A 41 -7.42 9.48 9.11
C ALA A 41 -8.02 10.89 8.99
N LYS A 42 -7.30 11.94 9.40
CA LYS A 42 -7.72 13.34 9.18
C LYS A 42 -7.83 13.74 7.71
N PHE A 43 -7.09 13.05 6.83
CA PHE A 43 -6.94 13.44 5.43
C PHE A 43 -7.35 12.34 4.46
N LEU A 44 -7.72 11.15 4.94
CA LEU A 44 -7.98 9.96 4.12
C LEU A 44 -9.40 9.44 4.35
N ASP A 45 -10.06 8.99 3.28
CA ASP A 45 -11.37 8.33 3.35
C ASP A 45 -11.22 6.85 3.73
N ALA A 46 -10.09 6.24 3.37
CA ALA A 46 -9.73 4.86 3.68
C ALA A 46 -8.28 4.80 4.21
N PRO A 47 -8.02 5.27 5.45
CA PRO A 47 -6.70 5.25 6.04
C PRO A 47 -6.23 3.83 6.34
N ASN A 48 -4.94 3.57 6.15
CA ASN A 48 -4.31 2.32 6.56
C ASN A 48 -3.62 2.46 7.92
N TYR A 49 -3.50 1.37 8.67
CA TYR A 49 -2.62 1.32 9.84
C TYR A 49 -1.17 1.62 9.41
N PRO A 50 -0.33 2.19 10.29
CA PRO A 50 0.94 2.80 9.89
C PRO A 50 2.05 1.81 9.50
N GLN A 51 1.79 0.49 9.59
CA GLN A 51 2.68 -0.60 9.22
C GLN A 51 4.15 -0.35 9.60
N PHE A 52 4.42 -0.19 10.90
CA PHE A 52 5.75 0.13 11.41
C PHE A 52 6.76 -1.02 11.32
N ARG A 53 6.25 -2.24 11.16
CA ARG A 53 7.01 -3.48 11.04
C ARG A 53 7.52 -3.66 9.61
N ASP A 54 8.50 -4.55 9.46
CA ASP A 54 8.92 -4.99 8.13
C ASP A 54 7.78 -5.73 7.42
N MET A 55 7.46 -5.32 6.19
CA MET A 55 6.31 -5.82 5.44
C MET A 55 6.37 -7.33 5.18
N ILE A 56 7.57 -7.91 5.07
CA ILE A 56 7.73 -9.35 4.85
C ILE A 56 7.63 -10.09 6.19
N ARG A 57 8.42 -9.66 7.18
CA ARG A 57 8.52 -10.37 8.46
C ARG A 57 7.19 -10.39 9.20
N MET A 58 6.39 -9.32 9.09
CA MET A 58 5.11 -9.25 9.79
C MET A 58 4.12 -10.34 9.41
N PHE A 59 4.24 -10.93 8.22
CA PHE A 59 3.42 -12.06 7.75
C PHE A 59 4.19 -13.38 7.74
N ILE A 60 5.44 -13.42 7.27
CA ILE A 60 6.21 -14.68 7.19
C ILE A 60 6.49 -15.29 8.57
N GLU A 61 6.85 -14.47 9.57
CA GLU A 61 7.16 -15.00 10.89
C GLU A 61 5.97 -15.70 11.55
N PRO A 62 4.76 -15.10 11.62
CA PRO A 62 3.61 -15.82 12.14
C PRO A 62 3.21 -17.02 11.26
N ILE A 63 3.38 -16.94 9.93
CA ILE A 63 3.16 -18.11 9.06
C ILE A 63 4.03 -19.28 9.50
N LYS A 64 5.35 -19.08 9.65
CA LYS A 64 6.29 -20.13 10.07
C LYS A 64 6.05 -20.60 11.51
N ALA A 65 5.71 -19.68 12.41
CA ALA A 65 5.53 -19.99 13.84
C ALA A 65 4.26 -20.79 14.12
N PHE A 66 3.22 -20.63 13.31
CA PHE A 66 1.89 -21.20 13.54
C PHE A 66 1.39 -22.05 12.36
N GLN A 67 2.31 -22.66 11.62
CA GLN A 67 1.98 -23.45 10.43
C GLN A 67 1.31 -24.80 10.74
N GLU A 68 0.27 -25.14 9.96
CA GLU A 68 -0.39 -26.45 9.93
C GLU A 68 0.30 -27.39 8.93
N GLU A 69 0.76 -26.83 7.81
CA GLU A 69 1.60 -27.46 6.78
C GLU A 69 2.71 -26.47 6.38
N PRO A 70 3.80 -26.86 5.69
CA PRO A 70 4.86 -25.94 5.32
C PRO A 70 4.32 -24.64 4.70
N TYR A 71 4.57 -23.52 5.36
CA TYR A 71 4.11 -22.17 4.97
C TYR A 71 2.59 -21.96 4.91
N LEU A 72 1.80 -22.84 5.54
CA LEU A 72 0.36 -22.72 5.69
C LEU A 72 0.00 -22.36 7.13
N ILE A 73 -0.25 -21.09 7.43
CA ILE A 73 -0.57 -20.61 8.78
C ILE A 73 -1.92 -21.14 9.28
N SER A 74 -2.03 -21.49 10.55
CA SER A 74 -3.34 -21.80 11.15
C SER A 74 -4.30 -20.62 11.07
N ARG A 75 -5.54 -20.90 10.65
CA ARG A 75 -6.57 -19.88 10.37
C ARG A 75 -6.86 -18.96 11.55
N ASN A 76 -6.82 -19.45 12.78
CA ASN A 76 -7.06 -18.63 13.98
C ASN A 76 -5.81 -17.80 14.42
N LYS A 77 -4.65 -18.03 13.80
CA LYS A 77 -3.40 -17.30 14.05
C LYS A 77 -3.07 -16.28 12.96
N ALA A 78 -3.80 -16.27 11.84
CA ALA A 78 -3.69 -15.27 10.78
C ALA A 78 -4.29 -13.92 11.20
N VAL A 79 -3.64 -13.25 12.17
CA VAL A 79 -4.10 -12.00 12.78
C VAL A 79 -3.09 -10.89 12.53
N ILE A 80 -3.59 -9.67 12.29
CA ILE A 80 -2.79 -8.45 12.16
C ILE A 80 -2.97 -7.63 13.44
N PRO A 81 -1.99 -7.61 14.37
CA PRO A 81 -2.13 -6.92 15.65
C PRO A 81 -2.48 -5.44 15.51
N GLU A 82 -1.88 -4.75 14.54
CA GLU A 82 -2.13 -3.33 14.27
C GLU A 82 -3.58 -3.04 13.89
N LEU A 83 -4.22 -3.95 13.15
CA LEU A 83 -5.64 -3.85 12.83
C LEU A 83 -6.47 -3.93 14.12
N GLU A 84 -6.20 -4.92 14.99
CA GLU A 84 -6.90 -5.03 16.28
C GLU A 84 -6.76 -3.77 17.15
N TYR A 85 -5.62 -3.09 17.09
CA TYR A 85 -5.41 -1.82 17.81
C TYR A 85 -6.25 -0.69 17.24
N VAL A 86 -6.37 -0.59 15.92
CA VAL A 86 -7.23 0.39 15.26
C VAL A 86 -8.71 0.11 15.55
N GLU A 87 -9.12 -1.15 15.61
CA GLU A 87 -10.50 -1.52 15.93
C GLU A 87 -10.94 -1.05 17.32
N ARG A 88 -10.03 -1.03 18.29
CA ARG A 88 -10.32 -0.59 19.67
C ARG A 88 -10.65 0.89 19.78
N ILE A 89 -10.16 1.72 18.86
CA ILE A 89 -10.52 3.15 18.80
C ILE A 89 -11.76 3.42 17.95
N LYS A 90 -12.41 2.37 17.42
CA LYS A 90 -13.65 2.44 16.62
C LYS A 90 -13.53 3.41 15.44
N ALA A 91 -12.47 3.24 14.66
CA ALA A 91 -12.28 4.00 13.43
C ALA A 91 -13.47 3.78 12.46
N GLU A 92 -13.89 4.84 11.77
CA GLU A 92 -15.03 4.79 10.84
C GLU A 92 -14.74 3.93 9.61
N SER A 93 -13.51 3.98 9.11
CA SER A 93 -13.05 3.22 7.95
C SER A 93 -11.58 2.83 8.10
N VAL A 94 -11.24 1.65 7.60
CA VAL A 94 -9.87 1.13 7.59
C VAL A 94 -9.59 0.47 6.25
N ARG A 95 -8.46 0.84 5.65
CA ARG A 95 -7.82 0.06 4.57
C ARG A 95 -6.79 -0.86 5.22
N VAL A 96 -6.77 -2.13 4.81
CA VAL A 96 -5.82 -3.12 5.32
C VAL A 96 -4.79 -3.38 4.23
N CYS A 97 -3.49 -3.28 4.54
CA CYS A 97 -2.42 -3.71 3.64
C CYS A 97 -1.95 -5.10 4.08
N ILE A 98 -1.80 -6.03 3.14
CA ILE A 98 -1.21 -7.35 3.34
C ILE A 98 -0.20 -7.56 2.21
N THR A 99 1.02 -7.96 2.55
CA THR A 99 1.99 -8.34 1.51
C THR A 99 1.50 -9.59 0.80
N GLY A 100 1.48 -9.54 -0.53
CA GLY A 100 0.91 -10.58 -1.35
C GLY A 100 1.75 -11.85 -1.41
N PRO A 101 1.14 -12.96 -1.87
CA PRO A 101 1.81 -14.25 -1.88
C PRO A 101 3.06 -14.30 -2.75
N PHE A 102 3.10 -13.59 -3.88
CA PHE A 102 4.26 -13.63 -4.77
C PHE A 102 5.44 -12.89 -4.18
N GLU A 103 5.22 -11.73 -3.55
CA GLU A 103 6.24 -10.98 -2.83
C GLU A 103 6.75 -11.78 -1.63
N LEU A 104 5.85 -12.32 -0.79
CA LEU A 104 6.25 -13.16 0.35
C LEU A 104 7.07 -14.37 -0.09
N TYR A 105 6.67 -15.02 -1.17
CA TYR A 105 7.38 -16.14 -1.76
C TYR A 105 8.77 -15.73 -2.29
N TYR A 106 8.81 -14.70 -3.12
CA TYR A 106 10.04 -14.24 -3.79
C TYR A 106 11.11 -13.84 -2.78
N ARG A 107 10.72 -13.20 -1.68
CA ARG A 107 11.64 -12.80 -0.60
C ARG A 107 12.20 -13.98 0.19
N GLU A 108 11.50 -15.12 0.19
CA GLU A 108 11.90 -16.34 0.88
C GLU A 108 12.70 -17.29 -0.01
N PHE A 109 12.33 -17.42 -1.29
CA PHE A 109 12.84 -18.46 -2.19
C PHE A 109 13.52 -17.95 -3.47
N GLY A 110 13.43 -16.65 -3.78
CA GLY A 110 13.85 -16.08 -5.06
C GLY A 110 12.87 -16.41 -6.20
N GLY A 111 13.34 -16.36 -7.45
CA GLY A 111 12.48 -16.55 -8.64
C GLY A 111 12.13 -17.99 -9.02
N VAL A 112 12.76 -19.02 -8.41
CA VAL A 112 12.41 -20.42 -8.70
C VAL A 112 11.08 -20.74 -8.03
N ILE A 113 10.04 -21.08 -8.81
CA ILE A 113 8.68 -21.34 -8.30
C ILE A 113 8.48 -22.81 -7.92
N TYR A 114 8.15 -23.04 -6.65
CA TYR A 114 7.63 -24.27 -6.07
C TYR A 114 6.13 -24.05 -5.82
N GLU A 115 5.29 -24.54 -6.73
CA GLU A 115 3.86 -24.23 -6.76
C GLU A 115 3.13 -24.58 -5.46
N ASP A 116 3.43 -25.73 -4.86
CA ASP A 116 2.84 -26.19 -3.61
C ASP A 116 3.13 -25.22 -2.45
N VAL A 117 4.37 -24.77 -2.33
CA VAL A 117 4.78 -23.81 -1.30
C VAL A 117 4.16 -22.44 -1.56
N LEU A 118 4.14 -21.97 -2.80
CA LEU A 118 3.51 -20.69 -3.17
C LEU A 118 2.01 -20.71 -2.87
N LEU A 119 1.31 -21.79 -3.21
CA LEU A 119 -0.12 -21.94 -2.94
C LEU A 119 -0.41 -22.02 -1.44
N ASN A 120 0.48 -22.60 -0.63
CA ASN A 120 0.36 -22.56 0.84
C ASN A 120 0.55 -21.14 1.41
N ILE A 121 1.48 -20.36 0.84
CA ILE A 121 1.62 -18.93 1.18
C ILE A 121 0.36 -18.16 0.74
N ALA A 122 -0.18 -18.42 -0.45
CA ALA A 122 -1.40 -17.80 -0.94
C ALA A 122 -2.61 -18.09 -0.06
N GLU A 123 -2.81 -19.34 0.34
CA GLU A 123 -3.85 -19.71 1.31
C GLU A 123 -3.60 -19.04 2.67
N SER A 124 -2.34 -18.86 3.09
CA SER A 124 -2.03 -18.11 4.30
C SER A 124 -2.43 -16.63 4.20
N VAL A 125 -2.09 -15.97 3.08
CA VAL A 125 -2.51 -14.59 2.80
C VAL A 125 -4.03 -14.50 2.79
N LYS A 126 -4.71 -15.44 2.14
CA LYS A 126 -6.18 -15.54 2.14
C LYS A 126 -6.76 -15.64 3.55
N ARG A 127 -6.13 -16.41 4.45
CA ARG A 127 -6.56 -16.48 5.87
C ARG A 127 -6.41 -15.13 6.60
N PHE A 128 -5.38 -14.33 6.30
CA PHE A 128 -5.28 -12.96 6.83
C PHE A 128 -6.39 -12.06 6.26
N VAL A 129 -6.63 -12.12 4.94
CA VAL A 129 -7.69 -11.39 4.23
C VAL A 129 -9.06 -11.71 4.84
N GLU A 130 -9.40 -12.98 4.97
CA GLU A 130 -10.68 -13.46 5.53
C GLU A 130 -10.86 -13.15 7.01
N ASN A 131 -9.78 -13.00 7.78
CA ASN A 131 -9.86 -12.58 9.16
C ASN A 131 -10.03 -11.06 9.29
N ALA A 132 -9.31 -10.28 8.47
CA ALA A 132 -9.46 -8.84 8.43
C ALA A 132 -10.84 -8.41 7.90
N SER A 133 -11.42 -9.15 6.95
CA SER A 133 -12.75 -8.87 6.39
C SER A 133 -13.91 -9.01 7.38
N LYS A 134 -13.66 -9.54 8.58
CA LYS A 134 -14.68 -9.69 9.65
C LYS A 134 -14.99 -8.38 10.35
N TYR A 135 -14.12 -7.38 10.25
CA TYR A 135 -14.34 -6.06 10.85
C TYR A 135 -15.21 -5.21 9.93
N GLU A 136 -16.32 -4.68 10.44
CA GLU A 136 -17.34 -3.98 9.64
C GLU A 136 -16.85 -2.67 9.03
N ASN A 137 -15.87 -2.03 9.66
CA ASN A 137 -15.24 -0.78 9.21
C ASN A 137 -14.08 -1.01 8.22
N VAL A 138 -13.68 -2.26 7.94
CA VAL A 138 -12.73 -2.54 6.87
C VAL A 138 -13.46 -2.31 5.55
N VAL A 139 -12.99 -1.32 4.80
CA VAL A 139 -13.62 -0.89 3.53
C VAL A 139 -12.89 -1.41 2.31
N CYS A 140 -11.67 -1.90 2.49
CA CYS A 140 -10.75 -2.28 1.43
C CYS A 140 -9.60 -3.12 2.00
N ILE A 141 -9.21 -4.18 1.31
CA ILE A 141 -8.01 -4.98 1.62
C ILE A 141 -7.08 -4.96 0.40
N SER A 142 -5.86 -4.49 0.58
CA SER A 142 -4.85 -4.38 -0.47
C SER A 142 -3.81 -5.46 -0.33
N ILE A 143 -3.53 -6.12 -1.45
CA ILE A 143 -2.47 -7.09 -1.63
C ILE A 143 -1.27 -6.38 -2.26
N ASP A 144 -0.18 -6.24 -1.52
CA ASP A 144 1.00 -5.47 -1.95
C ASP A 144 2.03 -6.40 -2.62
N GLU A 145 2.23 -6.22 -3.93
CA GLU A 145 3.01 -7.11 -4.81
C GLU A 145 4.08 -6.34 -5.60
N PRO A 146 5.05 -5.68 -4.94
CA PRO A 146 6.00 -4.78 -5.60
C PRO A 146 6.95 -5.51 -6.56
N SER A 147 7.25 -6.79 -6.36
CA SER A 147 8.09 -7.57 -7.29
C SER A 147 7.33 -8.10 -8.50
N LEU A 148 6.00 -8.24 -8.44
CA LEU A 148 5.22 -8.83 -9.52
C LEU A 148 5.21 -7.91 -10.75
N GLY A 149 5.70 -8.41 -11.88
CA GLY A 149 5.88 -7.63 -13.12
C GLY A 149 7.17 -6.81 -13.18
N ILE A 150 7.99 -6.80 -12.13
CA ILE A 150 9.30 -6.12 -12.11
C ILE A 150 10.45 -7.13 -12.01
N ALA A 151 10.31 -8.16 -11.16
CA ALA A 151 11.29 -9.22 -11.03
C ALA A 151 11.26 -10.13 -12.27
N PRO A 152 12.31 -10.13 -13.12
CA PRO A 152 12.29 -10.85 -14.39
C PRO A 152 12.32 -12.37 -14.21
N ASP A 153 12.79 -12.84 -13.04
CA ASP A 153 12.87 -14.24 -12.67
C ASP A 153 11.58 -14.77 -11.99
N LEU A 154 10.67 -13.89 -11.59
CA LEU A 154 9.35 -14.26 -11.05
C LEU A 154 8.31 -14.21 -12.16
N GLN A 155 8.06 -15.35 -12.80
CA GLN A 155 7.16 -15.46 -13.96
C GLN A 155 6.12 -16.56 -13.74
N PRO A 156 5.11 -16.35 -12.87
CA PRO A 156 4.03 -17.30 -12.71
C PRO A 156 3.17 -17.36 -13.98
N ASP A 157 2.68 -18.56 -14.30
CA ASP A 157 1.66 -18.72 -15.33
C ASP A 157 0.29 -18.18 -14.86
N ASP A 158 -0.64 -18.06 -15.81
CA ASP A 158 -1.94 -17.43 -15.56
C ASP A 158 -2.82 -18.27 -14.61
N GLU A 159 -2.72 -19.62 -14.67
CA GLU A 159 -3.48 -20.50 -13.79
C GLU A 159 -3.01 -20.37 -12.33
N LEU A 160 -1.70 -20.32 -12.11
CA LEU A 160 -1.10 -20.13 -10.80
C LEU A 160 -1.42 -18.75 -10.24
N LEU A 161 -1.38 -17.71 -11.08
CA LEU A 161 -1.75 -16.34 -10.72
C LEU A 161 -3.21 -16.27 -10.24
N GLN A 162 -4.13 -16.85 -11.02
CA GLN A 162 -5.55 -16.87 -10.67
C GLN A 162 -5.79 -17.61 -9.35
N LYS A 163 -5.16 -18.77 -9.13
CA LYS A 163 -5.29 -19.53 -7.87
C LYS A 163 -4.72 -18.78 -6.68
N ALA A 164 -3.55 -18.16 -6.84
CA ALA A 164 -2.87 -17.48 -5.74
C ALA A 164 -3.58 -16.17 -5.33
N LEU A 165 -4.31 -15.53 -6.25
CA LEU A 165 -5.04 -14.28 -6.03
C LEU A 165 -6.56 -14.48 -5.97
N GLU A 166 -7.02 -15.67 -5.55
CA GLU A 166 -8.45 -15.97 -5.39
C GLU A 166 -8.97 -15.59 -4.00
N TYR A 167 -9.71 -14.48 -3.96
CA TYR A 167 -10.34 -13.91 -2.78
C TYR A 167 -11.86 -13.81 -2.97
N SER A 168 -12.62 -14.16 -1.93
CA SER A 168 -14.07 -14.11 -1.92
C SER A 168 -14.57 -13.45 -0.64
N ILE A 169 -14.47 -12.11 -0.60
CA ILE A 169 -14.92 -11.28 0.52
C ILE A 169 -15.81 -10.13 0.00
N PRO A 170 -16.67 -9.53 0.84
CA PRO A 170 -17.58 -8.48 0.40
C PRO A 170 -16.93 -7.09 0.22
N GLN A 171 -15.75 -6.88 0.79
CA GLN A 171 -14.98 -5.63 0.64
C GLN A 171 -14.17 -5.64 -0.65
N ASP A 172 -13.85 -4.45 -1.18
CA ASP A 172 -12.92 -4.31 -2.30
C ASP A 172 -11.58 -4.98 -1.98
N VAL A 173 -11.12 -5.85 -2.88
CA VAL A 173 -9.76 -6.37 -2.89
C VAL A 173 -8.94 -5.57 -3.90
N GLN A 174 -7.94 -4.85 -3.42
CA GLN A 174 -6.98 -4.13 -4.27
C GLN A 174 -5.71 -4.97 -4.46
N ILE A 175 -5.03 -4.80 -5.58
CA ILE A 175 -3.61 -5.14 -5.71
C ILE A 175 -2.80 -3.86 -5.89
N HIS A 176 -1.64 -3.76 -5.27
CA HIS A 176 -0.71 -2.66 -5.48
C HIS A 176 0.49 -3.15 -6.29
N LEU A 177 0.67 -2.58 -7.48
CA LEU A 177 1.76 -2.84 -8.40
C LEU A 177 2.56 -1.55 -8.61
N HIS A 178 3.89 -1.66 -8.61
CA HIS A 178 4.78 -0.51 -8.84
C HIS A 178 4.83 -0.07 -10.30
N GLU A 179 4.52 -0.95 -11.26
CA GLU A 179 4.52 -0.64 -12.70
C GLU A 179 3.30 -1.30 -13.36
N PRO A 180 2.74 -0.71 -14.44
CA PRO A 180 1.56 -1.23 -15.10
C PRO A 180 1.79 -2.55 -15.83
N LEU A 181 3.03 -3.00 -16.04
CA LEU A 181 3.37 -4.10 -16.97
C LEU A 181 2.56 -5.39 -16.76
N TYR A 182 2.12 -5.67 -15.54
CA TYR A 182 1.39 -6.91 -15.20
C TYR A 182 -0.14 -6.74 -15.09
N TYR A 183 -0.69 -5.54 -15.35
CA TYR A 183 -2.10 -5.27 -15.06
C TYR A 183 -3.06 -6.16 -15.85
N GLU A 184 -2.74 -6.49 -17.10
CA GLU A 184 -3.59 -7.33 -17.97
C GLU A 184 -3.83 -8.71 -17.37
N LYS A 185 -2.80 -9.31 -16.78
CA LYS A 185 -2.90 -10.61 -16.12
C LYS A 185 -3.77 -10.56 -14.86
N ILE A 186 -3.86 -9.41 -14.21
CA ILE A 186 -4.74 -9.21 -13.05
C ILE A 186 -6.22 -9.15 -13.45
N LEU A 187 -6.54 -8.75 -14.69
CA LEU A 187 -7.93 -8.65 -15.16
C LEU A 187 -8.68 -9.98 -15.04
N GLU A 188 -7.97 -11.11 -15.15
CA GLU A 188 -8.55 -12.45 -15.05
C GLU A 188 -8.62 -13.01 -13.62
N THR A 189 -8.19 -12.24 -12.62
CA THR A 189 -8.20 -12.65 -11.20
C THR A 189 -9.43 -12.15 -10.47
N SER A 190 -9.61 -12.53 -9.20
CA SER A 190 -10.72 -12.01 -8.38
C SER A 190 -10.44 -10.63 -7.77
N ILE A 191 -9.30 -9.99 -8.07
CA ILE A 191 -8.98 -8.63 -7.60
C ILE A 191 -9.99 -7.65 -8.17
N ASP A 192 -10.51 -6.72 -7.36
CA ASP A 192 -11.50 -5.72 -7.79
C ASP A 192 -10.86 -4.43 -8.31
N VAL A 193 -9.75 -4.03 -7.70
CA VAL A 193 -9.10 -2.74 -7.98
C VAL A 193 -7.60 -2.92 -8.26
N ILE A 194 -7.13 -2.43 -9.40
CA ILE A 194 -5.72 -2.47 -9.77
C ILE A 194 -5.06 -1.13 -9.43
N GLY A 195 -4.11 -1.17 -8.51
CA GLY A 195 -3.35 -0.02 -8.02
C GLY A 195 -2.02 0.13 -8.74
N ILE A 196 -1.79 1.29 -9.36
CA ILE A 196 -0.57 1.59 -10.13
C ILE A 196 0.05 2.91 -9.64
N GLU A 197 1.38 2.94 -9.50
CA GLU A 197 2.16 4.15 -9.26
C GLU A 197 2.32 4.99 -10.54
N CYS A 198 1.91 6.25 -10.48
CA CYS A 198 1.89 7.16 -11.64
C CYS A 198 2.37 8.58 -11.31
N ALA A 199 2.61 8.95 -10.05
CA ALA A 199 2.92 10.34 -9.72
C ALA A 199 4.29 10.76 -10.23
N ARG A 200 5.28 9.86 -10.15
CA ARG A 200 6.60 10.12 -10.74
C ARG A 200 6.61 10.06 -12.28
N LYS A 201 5.82 9.16 -12.86
CA LYS A 201 5.70 8.93 -14.31
C LYS A 201 4.23 8.92 -14.72
N PRO A 202 3.59 10.09 -14.94
CA PRO A 202 2.18 10.14 -15.35
C PRO A 202 1.88 9.34 -16.63
N GLU A 203 2.88 9.17 -17.50
CA GLU A 203 2.83 8.32 -18.70
C GLU A 203 2.51 6.84 -18.39
N ASN A 204 2.69 6.38 -17.14
CA ASN A 204 2.30 5.02 -16.74
C ASN A 204 0.80 4.77 -16.97
N MET A 205 -0.02 5.83 -16.88
CA MET A 205 -1.45 5.75 -17.19
C MET A 205 -1.71 5.36 -18.65
N ASP A 206 -0.82 5.72 -19.59
CA ASP A 206 -1.01 5.48 -21.02
C ASP A 206 -0.93 4.01 -21.41
N PHE A 207 -0.26 3.19 -20.59
CA PHE A 207 -0.19 1.73 -20.79
C PHE A 207 -1.43 0.99 -20.32
N ILE A 208 -2.34 1.65 -19.60
CA ILE A 208 -3.58 1.04 -19.11
C ILE A 208 -4.68 1.31 -20.11
N ASP A 209 -5.24 0.27 -20.70
CA ASP A 209 -6.44 0.35 -21.54
C ASP A 209 -7.72 0.39 -20.68
N PRO A 210 -8.47 1.51 -20.68
CA PRO A 210 -9.71 1.63 -19.92
C PRO A 210 -10.80 0.64 -20.38
N GLU A 211 -10.84 0.27 -21.66
CA GLU A 211 -11.85 -0.64 -22.21
C GLU A 211 -11.66 -2.06 -21.68
N SER A 212 -10.42 -2.54 -21.62
CA SER A 212 -10.06 -3.82 -21.01
C SER A 212 -10.40 -3.87 -19.52
N VAL A 213 -10.07 -2.80 -18.76
CA VAL A 213 -10.41 -2.70 -17.33
C VAL A 213 -11.93 -2.73 -17.12
N ALA A 214 -12.68 -1.98 -17.92
CA ALA A 214 -14.14 -1.93 -17.83
C ALA A 214 -14.79 -3.27 -18.21
N SER A 215 -14.28 -3.95 -19.25
CA SER A 215 -14.80 -5.24 -19.72
C SER A 215 -14.59 -6.37 -18.72
N ALA A 216 -13.51 -6.28 -17.93
CA ALA A 216 -13.23 -7.19 -16.82
C ALA A 216 -13.94 -6.78 -15.51
N GLU A 217 -14.81 -5.77 -15.56
CA GLU A 217 -15.56 -5.23 -14.41
C GLU A 217 -14.67 -4.77 -13.25
N LYS A 218 -13.44 -4.33 -13.56
CA LYS A 218 -12.44 -3.88 -12.58
C LYS A 218 -12.46 -2.36 -12.39
N LYS A 219 -11.78 -1.91 -11.34
CA LYS A 219 -11.52 -0.50 -11.04
C LYS A 219 -10.03 -0.22 -10.93
N LEU A 220 -9.69 1.06 -10.84
CA LEU A 220 -8.31 1.53 -10.71
C LEU A 220 -8.09 2.32 -9.43
N ARG A 221 -6.90 2.15 -8.88
CA ARG A 221 -6.30 3.02 -7.87
C ARG A 221 -5.07 3.68 -8.50
N ILE A 222 -5.03 5.02 -8.58
CA ILE A 222 -3.91 5.72 -9.21
C ILE A 222 -3.11 6.49 -8.17
N GLY A 223 -1.79 6.24 -8.14
CA GLY A 223 -0.83 7.05 -7.40
C GLY A 223 -0.68 8.43 -8.04
N VAL A 224 -1.07 9.49 -7.32
CA VAL A 224 -1.11 10.87 -7.83
C VAL A 224 -0.16 11.81 -7.11
N ALA A 225 0.41 11.38 -5.99
CA ALA A 225 1.41 12.12 -5.24
C ALA A 225 2.70 11.32 -5.02
N ARG A 226 3.84 11.96 -5.23
CA ARG A 226 5.16 11.36 -5.08
C ARG A 226 5.45 11.03 -3.62
N SER A 227 5.83 9.78 -3.36
CA SER A 227 6.33 9.30 -2.07
C SER A 227 7.86 9.14 -2.04
N ASP A 228 8.55 9.43 -3.14
CA ASP A 228 10.02 9.36 -3.25
C ASP A 228 10.69 10.62 -2.66
N ILE A 229 10.64 10.75 -1.33
CA ILE A 229 11.14 11.95 -0.63
C ILE A 229 12.59 12.31 -0.97
N ASP A 230 13.45 11.32 -1.19
CA ASP A 230 14.84 11.54 -1.60
C ASP A 230 14.92 12.19 -2.99
N GLY A 231 14.04 11.80 -3.90
CA GLY A 231 13.91 12.39 -5.23
C GLY A 231 13.39 13.83 -5.17
N ILE A 232 12.41 14.09 -4.31
CA ILE A 232 11.87 15.43 -4.06
C ILE A 232 12.98 16.35 -3.50
N ILE A 233 13.74 15.87 -2.51
CA ILE A 233 14.86 16.63 -1.91
C ILE A 233 15.96 16.89 -2.95
N ALA A 234 16.32 15.90 -3.76
CA ALA A 234 17.33 16.04 -4.79
C ALA A 234 16.94 17.11 -5.85
N GLU A 235 15.69 17.09 -6.31
CA GLU A 235 15.16 18.08 -7.26
C GLU A 235 15.17 19.49 -6.65
N PHE A 236 14.72 19.64 -5.41
CA PHE A 236 14.74 20.92 -4.69
C PHE A 236 16.16 21.45 -4.50
N ASN A 237 17.11 20.61 -4.08
CA ASN A 237 18.51 21.00 -3.92
C ASN A 237 19.11 21.48 -5.25
N ALA A 238 18.78 20.83 -6.37
CA ALA A 238 19.23 21.23 -7.70
C ALA A 238 18.62 22.57 -8.14
N MET A 239 17.33 22.81 -7.85
CA MET A 239 16.63 24.06 -8.19
C MET A 239 17.21 25.28 -7.45
N TYR A 240 17.53 25.15 -6.17
CA TYR A 240 17.88 26.28 -5.31
C TYR A 240 19.37 26.34 -4.90
N GLY A 241 20.17 25.34 -5.25
CA GLY A 241 21.59 25.27 -4.88
C GLY A 241 21.81 25.15 -3.37
N VAL A 242 20.93 24.42 -2.67
CA VAL A 242 20.95 24.23 -1.21
C VAL A 242 21.21 22.76 -0.84
N ASN A 243 21.36 22.49 0.46
CA ASN A 243 21.38 21.14 1.00
C ASN A 243 20.26 20.99 2.05
N ALA A 244 19.14 20.40 1.65
CA ALA A 244 17.99 20.15 2.49
C ALA A 244 18.09 18.85 3.31
N TRP A 245 19.08 17.98 3.07
CA TRP A 245 19.22 16.70 3.78
C TRP A 245 19.32 16.91 5.29
N GLY A 246 18.43 16.27 6.05
CA GLY A 246 18.36 16.40 7.51
C GLY A 246 17.81 17.74 8.03
N ASN A 247 17.37 18.65 7.18
CA ASN A 247 16.77 19.93 7.56
C ASN A 247 15.27 19.93 7.30
N GLU A 248 14.48 19.58 8.31
CA GLU A 248 13.01 19.46 8.21
C GLU A 248 12.32 20.70 7.60
N LYS A 249 12.83 21.91 7.86
CA LYS A 249 12.25 23.14 7.28
C LYS A 249 12.47 23.20 5.76
N LEU A 250 13.67 22.85 5.31
CA LEU A 250 13.97 22.82 3.87
C LEU A 250 13.26 21.65 3.18
N ILE A 251 13.10 20.51 3.86
CA ILE A 251 12.35 19.36 3.32
C ILE A 251 10.86 19.70 3.21
N SER A 252 10.29 20.39 4.20
CA SER A 252 8.91 20.88 4.14
C SER A 252 8.69 21.82 2.96
N LEU A 253 9.65 22.73 2.69
CA LEU A 253 9.65 23.58 1.50
C LEU A 253 9.82 22.77 0.21
N ALA A 254 10.66 21.74 0.20
CA ALA A 254 10.83 20.85 -0.94
C ALA A 254 9.50 20.16 -1.30
N ILE A 255 8.74 19.67 -0.32
CA ILE A 255 7.40 19.11 -0.54
C ILE A 255 6.46 20.17 -1.13
N GLN A 256 6.49 21.42 -0.64
CA GLN A 256 5.62 22.50 -1.14
C GLN A 256 5.95 22.95 -2.56
N GLU A 257 7.21 22.95 -2.96
CA GLU A 257 7.64 23.47 -4.27
C GLU A 257 7.72 22.39 -5.34
N VAL A 258 8.18 21.19 -4.98
CA VAL A 258 8.35 20.06 -5.92
C VAL A 258 7.09 19.21 -6.01
N GLU A 259 6.34 19.05 -4.93
CA GLU A 259 5.10 18.28 -4.92
C GLU A 259 3.89 19.09 -4.37
N PRO A 260 3.60 20.27 -4.97
CA PRO A 260 2.51 21.13 -4.55
C PRO A 260 1.14 20.51 -4.82
N VAL A 261 0.14 21.05 -4.13
CA VAL A 261 -1.29 20.73 -4.33
C VAL A 261 -1.69 20.83 -5.80
N GLU A 262 -1.22 21.86 -6.51
CA GLU A 262 -1.57 22.13 -7.91
C GLU A 262 -1.11 21.01 -8.85
N ARG A 263 0.10 20.48 -8.62
CA ARG A 263 0.70 19.39 -9.41
C ARG A 263 -0.04 18.07 -9.16
N ILE A 264 -0.36 17.77 -7.89
CA ILE A 264 -1.16 16.60 -7.54
C ILE A 264 -2.57 16.72 -8.17
N ALA A 265 -3.20 17.89 -8.10
CA ALA A 265 -4.52 18.13 -8.68
C ALA A 265 -4.54 17.97 -10.20
N GLU A 266 -3.45 18.34 -10.89
CA GLU A 266 -3.29 18.10 -12.32
C GLU A 266 -3.26 16.61 -12.64
N ARG A 267 -2.48 15.80 -11.90
CA ARG A 267 -2.46 14.34 -12.09
C ARG A 267 -3.81 13.71 -11.81
N ILE A 268 -4.54 14.18 -10.80
CA ILE A 268 -5.92 13.73 -10.52
C ILE A 268 -6.84 14.03 -11.72
N ARG A 269 -6.77 15.24 -12.31
CA ARG A 269 -7.56 15.59 -13.50
C ARG A 269 -7.22 14.67 -14.68
N MET A 270 -5.94 14.44 -14.95
CA MET A 270 -5.51 13.51 -16.01
C MET A 270 -6.09 12.10 -15.80
N ALA A 271 -6.03 11.59 -14.56
CA ALA A 271 -6.59 10.29 -14.22
C ALA A 271 -8.13 10.25 -14.40
N LYS A 272 -8.84 11.31 -13.98
CA LYS A 272 -10.30 11.42 -14.16
C LYS A 272 -10.68 11.51 -15.64
N GLU A 273 -9.97 12.31 -16.43
CA GLU A 273 -10.21 12.47 -17.86
C GLU A 273 -10.00 11.16 -18.62
N ARG A 274 -8.98 10.37 -18.22
CA ARG A 274 -8.66 9.10 -18.86
C ARG A 274 -9.57 7.95 -18.43
N PHE A 275 -9.84 7.83 -17.13
CA PHE A 275 -10.47 6.63 -16.57
C PHE A 275 -11.92 6.84 -16.12
N GLY A 276 -12.37 8.09 -15.94
CA GLY A 276 -13.73 8.41 -15.53
C GLY A 276 -14.19 7.60 -14.31
N GLU A 277 -15.30 6.88 -14.47
CA GLU A 277 -15.92 6.07 -13.42
C GLU A 277 -15.12 4.81 -13.04
N LEU A 278 -14.04 4.46 -13.76
CA LEU A 278 -13.14 3.37 -13.39
C LEU A 278 -12.22 3.76 -12.22
N LEU A 279 -12.02 5.07 -11.98
CA LEU A 279 -11.15 5.56 -10.92
C LEU A 279 -11.83 5.48 -9.55
N ALA A 280 -11.54 4.41 -8.81
CA ALA A 280 -12.13 4.15 -7.50
C ALA A 280 -11.33 4.80 -6.36
N TYR A 281 -10.00 4.83 -6.46
CA TYR A 281 -9.12 5.32 -5.39
C TYR A 281 -7.98 6.19 -5.94
N VAL A 282 -7.53 7.15 -5.13
CA VAL A 282 -6.30 7.92 -5.37
C VAL A 282 -5.54 8.14 -4.07
N GLY A 283 -4.21 8.26 -4.17
CA GLY A 283 -3.35 8.50 -3.01
C GLY A 283 -1.90 8.72 -3.42
N PRO A 284 -0.95 8.71 -2.46
CA PRO A 284 0.47 8.68 -2.76
C PRO A 284 0.87 7.42 -3.55
N ASP A 285 1.92 7.47 -4.38
CA ASP A 285 2.41 6.32 -5.16
C ASP A 285 2.61 5.10 -4.24
N CYS A 286 3.53 5.22 -3.28
CA CYS A 286 3.91 4.18 -2.34
C CYS A 286 3.63 4.56 -0.88
N GLY A 287 4.03 3.70 0.07
CA GLY A 287 4.03 4.02 1.49
C GLY A 287 4.99 5.16 1.85
N LEU A 288 4.74 5.83 2.98
CA LEU A 288 5.44 7.05 3.39
C LEU A 288 6.54 6.79 4.43
N PHE A 289 6.91 5.54 4.71
CA PHE A 289 7.93 5.21 5.72
C PHE A 289 9.28 5.92 5.51
N SER A 290 9.65 6.21 4.25
CA SER A 290 10.89 6.91 3.89
C SER A 290 10.93 8.37 4.37
N PHE A 291 9.77 8.97 4.69
CA PHE A 291 9.70 10.35 5.13
C PHE A 291 10.44 10.55 6.46
N PRO A 292 11.22 11.63 6.64
CA PRO A 292 12.02 11.83 7.85
C PRO A 292 11.21 12.00 9.14
N SER A 293 9.95 12.43 9.04
CA SER A 293 9.07 12.63 10.19
C SER A 293 7.59 12.44 9.82
N GLN A 294 6.78 12.21 10.84
CA GLN A 294 5.33 12.06 10.70
C GLN A 294 4.68 13.37 10.25
N GLU A 295 5.21 14.52 10.67
CA GLU A 295 4.72 15.84 10.29
C GLU A 295 4.89 16.08 8.79
N LEU A 296 6.03 15.70 8.21
CA LEU A 296 6.30 15.83 6.78
C LEU A 296 5.43 14.85 5.96
N ALA A 297 5.22 13.63 6.46
CA ALA A 297 4.33 12.68 5.82
C ALA A 297 2.87 13.16 5.86
N VAL A 298 2.41 13.71 6.99
CA VAL A 298 1.09 14.36 7.11
C VAL A 298 0.96 15.52 6.13
N GLN A 299 1.99 16.35 5.97
CA GLN A 299 1.98 17.45 5.02
C GLN A 299 1.68 16.98 3.59
N LEU A 300 2.24 15.84 3.15
CA LEU A 300 1.91 15.26 1.86
C LEU A 300 0.45 14.80 1.80
N LEU A 301 -0.05 14.11 2.84
CA LEU A 301 -1.45 13.66 2.88
C LEU A 301 -2.45 14.83 2.87
N GLU A 302 -2.12 15.92 3.57
CA GLU A 302 -2.89 17.16 3.51
C GLU A 302 -2.89 17.75 2.10
N ASN A 303 -1.73 17.77 1.42
CA ASN A 303 -1.65 18.22 0.03
C ASN A 303 -2.53 17.37 -0.90
N VAL A 304 -2.53 16.04 -0.72
CA VAL A 304 -3.39 15.12 -1.48
C VAL A 304 -4.87 15.43 -1.25
N ARG A 305 -5.30 15.56 0.01
CA ARG A 305 -6.69 15.90 0.33
C ARG A 305 -7.11 17.22 -0.33
N ARG A 306 -6.29 18.27 -0.16
CA ARG A 306 -6.56 19.58 -0.76
C ARG A 306 -6.58 19.54 -2.30
N ALA A 307 -5.79 18.66 -2.90
CA ALA A 307 -5.76 18.48 -4.36
C ALA A 307 -7.04 17.81 -4.86
N VAL A 308 -7.55 16.81 -4.14
CA VAL A 308 -8.84 16.16 -4.40
C VAL A 308 -9.99 17.15 -4.24
N ASP A 309 -9.97 18.00 -3.22
CA ASP A 309 -11.02 19.01 -3.01
C ASP A 309 -11.03 20.11 -4.09
N LYS A 310 -9.90 20.32 -4.78
CA LYS A 310 -9.76 21.31 -5.87
C LYS A 310 -10.21 20.79 -7.24
N GLY A 311 -10.14 19.47 -7.48
CA GLY A 311 -10.30 18.86 -8.81
C GLY A 311 -11.47 17.91 -8.90
#